data_AF-A0A7L0S986-F1
#
_entry.id   AF-A0A7L0S986-F1
#
_cell.length_a   1.000
_cell.length_b   1.000
_cell.length_c   1.000
_cell.angle_alpha   90.00
_cell.angle_beta   90.00
_cell.angle_gamma   90.00
#
_symmetry.space_group_name_H-M   'P 1'
#
loop_
_entity.id
_entity.type
_entity.pdbx_description
1 polymer ?
#
loop_
_entity_poly.entity_id
_entity_poly.type
_entity_poly.pdbx_seq_one_letter_code
_entity_poly.pdbx_strand_id
1 'polypeptide(L)'
;LPASPAAQVFHDYGFHPLVQRWIIGQCLCVDERTVSSYGIRRDGDMAFLYLLSAKMAELSEQRYEEDQAQVMLSSTSLLSNDDAERRKYNTLPNMSPKKGWGNEPGRQMDISEISQHLDALQMGDFSGQSKPVATSLPSPVQAGWSCPKCTFINKPTRPGCEMCSTDRPDDYVVPGTYKPDEMELWRMQQEQEGILQYQQVPGAGGGHGAGTRQPWGG
;
A
#
# COMPACT_ATOMS: atom_id res chain seq x y z
N LEU A 1 -1.14 -19.97 -5.41
CA LEU A 1 -2.14 -19.12 -4.71
C LEU A 1 -2.44 -17.95 -5.63
N PRO A 2 -3.69 -17.50 -5.81
CA PRO A 2 -3.92 -16.26 -6.55
C PRO A 2 -3.11 -15.16 -5.85
N ALA A 3 -2.31 -14.41 -6.61
CA ALA A 3 -1.62 -13.24 -6.09
C ALA A 3 -2.68 -12.30 -5.49
N SER A 4 -2.41 -11.73 -4.32
CA SER A 4 -3.30 -10.71 -3.78
C SER A 4 -3.43 -9.56 -4.79
N PRO A 5 -4.57 -8.83 -4.83
CA PRO A 5 -4.69 -7.66 -5.69
C PRO A 5 -3.54 -6.68 -5.52
N ALA A 6 -3.02 -6.55 -4.28
CA ALA A 6 -1.87 -5.72 -3.99
C ALA A 6 -0.57 -6.23 -4.63
N ALA A 7 -0.31 -7.53 -4.58
CA ALA A 7 0.85 -8.13 -5.23
C ALA A 7 0.76 -8.03 -6.76
N GLN A 8 -0.44 -8.19 -7.33
CA GLN A 8 -0.65 -8.04 -8.77
C GLN A 8 -0.39 -6.61 -9.23
N VAL A 9 -0.93 -5.61 -8.52
CA VAL A 9 -0.69 -4.19 -8.85
C VAL A 9 0.79 -3.82 -8.68
N PHE A 10 1.48 -4.42 -7.72
CA PHE A 10 2.93 -4.21 -7.59
C PHE A 10 3.70 -4.78 -8.78
N HIS A 11 3.36 -5.99 -9.23
CA HIS A 11 3.98 -6.61 -10.39
C HIS A 11 3.73 -5.82 -11.69
N ASP A 12 2.49 -5.41 -11.93
CA ASP A 12 2.07 -4.81 -13.20
C ASP A 12 2.43 -3.32 -13.31
N TYR A 13 2.35 -2.59 -12.19
CA TYR A 13 2.48 -1.12 -12.18
C TYR A 13 3.62 -0.61 -11.29
N GLY A 14 4.29 -1.47 -10.54
CA GLY A 14 5.43 -1.08 -9.69
C GLY A 14 5.04 -0.34 -8.40
N PHE A 15 3.75 -0.26 -8.05
CA PHE A 15 3.32 0.35 -6.78
C PHE A 15 3.48 -0.63 -5.63
N HIS A 16 4.42 -0.37 -4.73
CA HIS A 16 4.70 -1.27 -3.61
C HIS A 16 3.48 -1.48 -2.69
N PRO A 17 3.21 -2.69 -2.16
CA PRO A 17 2.03 -2.94 -1.32
C PRO A 17 1.88 -1.98 -0.14
N LEU A 18 2.99 -1.51 0.45
CA LEU A 18 2.96 -0.54 1.56
C LEU A 18 2.38 0.83 1.20
N VAL A 19 2.53 1.26 -0.06
CA VAL A 19 1.96 2.54 -0.52
C VAL A 19 0.51 2.41 -0.99
N GLN A 20 0.02 1.19 -1.16
CA GLN A 20 -1.32 0.94 -1.67
C GLN A 20 -2.35 1.03 -0.54
N ARG A 21 -3.44 1.75 -0.79
CA ARG A 21 -4.61 1.72 0.08
C ARG A 21 -5.89 1.52 -0.71
N TRP A 22 -6.56 0.42 -0.40
CA TRP A 22 -7.73 -0.06 -1.13
C TRP A 22 -9.01 0.41 -0.45
N ILE A 23 -9.92 0.96 -1.24
CA ILE A 23 -11.27 1.34 -0.85
C ILE A 23 -12.25 0.50 -1.65
N ILE A 24 -13.02 -0.33 -0.95
CA ILE A 24 -14.06 -1.18 -1.54
C ILE A 24 -15.33 -0.99 -0.72
N GLY A 25 -16.45 -0.69 -1.40
CA GLY A 25 -17.72 -0.49 -0.72
C GLY A 25 -17.71 0.65 0.30
N GLN A 26 -16.98 1.74 0.01
CA GLN A 26 -16.79 2.89 0.92
C GLN A 26 -15.99 2.59 2.19
N CYS A 27 -15.30 1.46 2.25
CA CYS A 27 -14.50 1.03 3.39
C CYS A 27 -13.04 0.83 2.99
N LEU A 28 -12.11 1.20 3.87
CA LEU A 28 -10.71 0.83 3.74
C LEU A 28 -10.54 -0.66 4.00
N CYS A 29 -9.87 -1.34 3.08
CA CYS A 29 -9.65 -2.77 3.23
C CYS A 29 -8.47 -3.05 4.16
N VAL A 30 -8.66 -4.08 4.99
CA VAL A 30 -7.62 -4.76 5.76
C VAL A 30 -7.51 -6.21 5.29
N ASP A 31 -6.29 -6.77 5.38
CA ASP A 31 -5.93 -8.09 4.83
C ASP A 31 -6.67 -9.27 5.49
N GLU A 32 -7.22 -9.06 6.69
CA GLU A 32 -7.90 -10.12 7.47
C GLU A 32 -9.29 -10.48 6.95
N ARG A 33 -9.83 -9.72 5.98
CA ARG A 33 -11.17 -9.94 5.44
C ARG A 33 -11.13 -10.31 3.96
N THR A 34 -12.07 -11.16 3.55
CA THR A 34 -12.23 -11.51 2.14
C THR A 34 -12.76 -10.33 1.34
N VAL A 35 -12.39 -10.26 0.06
CA VAL A 35 -12.88 -9.22 -0.87
C VAL A 35 -14.41 -9.22 -0.97
N SER A 36 -15.05 -10.40 -0.86
CA SER A 36 -16.51 -10.54 -0.84
C SER A 36 -17.19 -9.83 0.33
N SER A 37 -16.52 -9.71 1.47
CA SER A 37 -17.07 -9.01 2.65
C SER A 37 -17.16 -7.49 2.44
N TYR A 38 -16.38 -6.94 1.51
CA TYR A 38 -16.42 -5.52 1.15
C TYR A 38 -17.38 -5.21 0.00
N GLY A 39 -18.06 -6.23 -0.54
CA GLY A 39 -19.08 -6.04 -1.58
C GLY A 39 -18.65 -6.36 -3.01
N ILE A 40 -17.47 -6.95 -3.23
CA ILE A 40 -17.13 -7.54 -4.53
C ILE A 40 -17.80 -8.92 -4.66
N ARG A 41 -18.79 -9.03 -5.53
CA ARG A 41 -19.62 -10.21 -5.75
C ARG A 41 -19.56 -10.70 -7.19
N ARG A 42 -19.26 -9.82 -8.14
CA ARG A 42 -19.21 -10.12 -9.57
C ARG A 42 -18.15 -9.28 -10.27
N ASP A 43 -17.84 -9.70 -11.49
CA ASP A 43 -17.03 -8.92 -12.41
C ASP A 43 -17.72 -7.56 -12.69
N GLY A 44 -16.91 -6.51 -12.78
CA GLY A 44 -17.38 -5.13 -12.89
C GLY A 44 -17.67 -4.41 -11.56
N ASP A 45 -17.61 -5.11 -10.42
CA ASP A 45 -17.66 -4.42 -9.12
C ASP A 45 -16.39 -3.59 -8.91
N MET A 46 -16.55 -2.34 -8.49
CA MET A 46 -15.45 -1.36 -8.44
C MET A 46 -14.68 -1.42 -7.13
N ALA A 47 -13.36 -1.34 -7.25
CA ALA A 47 -12.43 -1.06 -6.17
C ALA A 47 -11.64 0.20 -6.53
N PHE A 48 -11.39 1.06 -5.55
CA PHE A 48 -10.55 2.23 -5.72
C PHE A 48 -9.22 2.01 -5.00
N LEU A 49 -8.14 2.42 -5.65
CA LEU A 49 -6.81 2.43 -5.07
C LEU A 49 -6.35 3.87 -4.98
N TYR A 50 -5.93 4.30 -3.80
CA TYR A 50 -5.18 5.54 -3.65
C TYR A 50 -3.77 5.23 -3.15
N LEU A 51 -2.82 6.07 -3.55
CA LEU A 51 -1.41 5.87 -3.28
C LEU A 51 -0.92 6.84 -2.22
N LEU A 52 -0.16 6.30 -1.28
CA LEU A 52 0.62 7.07 -0.34
C LEU A 52 1.98 7.43 -0.92
N SER A 53 2.57 8.51 -0.43
CA SER A 53 3.99 8.76 -0.68
C SER A 53 4.85 7.70 0.01
N ALA A 54 6.03 7.43 -0.54
CA ALA A 54 6.98 6.50 0.05
C ALA A 54 7.32 6.86 1.51
N LYS A 55 7.46 8.17 1.80
CA LYS A 55 7.70 8.68 3.16
C LYS A 55 6.58 8.32 4.12
N MET A 56 5.33 8.44 3.67
CA MET A 56 4.15 8.16 4.49
C MET A 56 3.96 6.67 4.77
N ALA A 57 4.41 5.83 3.85
CA ALA A 57 4.38 4.38 3.96
C ALA A 57 5.62 3.78 4.63
N GLU A 58 6.56 4.63 5.09
CA GLU A 58 7.85 4.21 5.65
C GLU A 58 8.63 3.27 4.71
N LEU A 59 8.46 3.46 3.39
CA LEU A 59 9.11 2.67 2.36
C LEU A 59 10.46 3.30 1.99
N SER A 60 11.56 2.60 2.28
CA SER A 60 12.89 2.98 1.81
C SER A 60 13.12 2.54 0.36
N GLU A 61 14.01 3.26 -0.32
CA GLU A 61 14.44 2.92 -1.69
C GLU A 61 15.08 1.54 -1.74
N GLN A 62 16.00 1.24 -0.83
CA GLN A 62 16.62 -0.09 -0.72
C GLN A 62 15.58 -1.21 -0.60
N ARG A 63 14.56 -1.02 0.25
CA ARG A 63 13.52 -2.05 0.45
C ARG A 63 12.71 -2.26 -0.83
N TYR A 64 12.39 -1.19 -1.53
CA TYR A 64 11.70 -1.25 -2.81
C TYR A 64 12.50 -2.03 -3.86
N GLU A 65 13.79 -1.73 -3.99
CA GLU A 65 14.68 -2.41 -4.95
C GLU A 65 14.82 -3.90 -4.65
N GLU A 66 14.99 -4.27 -3.38
CA GLU A 66 15.06 -5.66 -2.93
C GLU A 66 13.77 -6.43 -3.26
N ASP A 67 12.61 -5.87 -2.90
CA ASP A 67 11.31 -6.52 -3.15
C ASP A 67 10.99 -6.57 -4.67
N GLN A 68 11.38 -5.55 -5.45
CA GLN A 68 11.24 -5.55 -6.90
C GLN A 68 12.14 -6.60 -7.57
N ALA A 69 13.40 -6.71 -7.13
CA ALA A 69 14.31 -7.74 -7.62
C ALA A 69 13.79 -9.15 -7.30
N GLN A 70 13.20 -9.35 -6.12
CA GLN A 70 12.60 -10.62 -5.72
C GLN A 70 11.43 -11.03 -6.64
N VAL A 71 10.58 -10.07 -7.02
CA VAL A 71 9.49 -10.32 -7.97
C VAL A 71 10.04 -10.70 -9.35
N MET A 72 11.06 -9.99 -9.85
CA MET A 72 11.71 -10.29 -11.13
C MET A 72 12.39 -11.67 -11.15
N LEU A 73 13.05 -12.05 -10.07
CA LEU A 73 13.67 -13.38 -9.89
C LEU A 73 12.63 -14.50 -9.87
N SER A 74 11.46 -14.24 -9.27
CA SER A 74 10.36 -15.21 -9.22
C SER A 74 9.77 -15.43 -10.62
N SER A 75 9.68 -14.37 -11.45
CA SER A 75 9.21 -14.47 -12.83
C SER A 75 10.18 -15.24 -13.75
N THR A 76 11.49 -15.12 -13.57
CA THR A 76 12.48 -15.86 -14.38
C THR A 76 12.59 -17.33 -13.98
N SER A 77 12.39 -17.64 -12.69
CA SER A 77 12.39 -19.01 -12.15
C SER A 77 11.27 -19.88 -12.72
N LEU A 78 10.13 -19.28 -13.10
CA LEU A 78 9.04 -19.98 -13.79
C LEU A 78 9.36 -20.31 -15.25
N LEU A 79 10.30 -19.58 -15.88
CA LEU A 79 10.74 -19.81 -17.25
C LEU A 79 11.92 -20.80 -17.35
N SER A 80 12.62 -21.07 -16.25
CA SER A 80 13.77 -21.99 -16.22
C SER A 80 13.41 -23.47 -16.00
N ASN A 81 12.14 -23.80 -15.72
CA ASN A 81 11.72 -25.19 -15.46
C ASN A 81 11.40 -26.02 -16.72
N ASP A 82 11.63 -25.50 -17.93
CA ASP A 82 11.49 -26.27 -19.18
C ASP A 82 12.83 -26.55 -19.90
N ASP A 83 14.00 -26.24 -19.31
CA ASP A 83 15.31 -26.49 -19.97
C ASP A 83 15.94 -27.86 -19.62
N ALA A 84 15.14 -28.83 -19.17
CA ALA A 84 15.61 -30.20 -18.91
C ALA A 84 15.58 -31.12 -20.16
N GLU A 85 15.07 -30.66 -21.31
CA GLU A 85 14.94 -31.47 -22.54
C GLU A 85 15.63 -30.85 -23.79
N ARG A 86 16.66 -30.00 -23.62
CA ARG A 86 17.52 -29.55 -24.75
C ARG A 86 18.95 -30.06 -24.73
N ARG A 87 19.31 -30.95 -23.78
CA ARG A 87 20.64 -31.56 -23.69
C ARG A 87 20.75 -32.99 -24.23
N LYS A 88 19.73 -33.55 -24.87
CA LYS A 88 19.72 -34.97 -25.31
C LYS A 88 20.03 -35.25 -26.78
N TYR A 89 20.45 -34.27 -27.57
CA TYR A 89 20.84 -34.51 -28.96
C TYR A 89 21.96 -33.57 -29.39
N ASN A 90 23.11 -33.68 -28.73
CA ASN A 90 24.39 -33.23 -29.30
C ASN A 90 25.28 -34.46 -29.47
N THR A 91 25.17 -35.08 -30.65
CA THR A 91 26.04 -36.15 -31.12
C THR A 91 27.30 -35.54 -31.74
N LEU A 92 28.25 -35.08 -30.93
CA LEU A 92 29.62 -34.84 -31.41
C LEU A 92 30.68 -35.23 -30.37
N PRO A 93 31.84 -35.77 -30.81
CA PRO A 93 32.66 -36.66 -29.99
C PRO A 93 33.55 -35.93 -28.99
N ASN A 94 33.59 -36.48 -27.78
CA ASN A 94 34.59 -36.24 -26.75
C ASN A 94 36.00 -36.61 -27.28
N MET A 95 36.92 -35.66 -27.37
CA MET A 95 38.37 -35.91 -27.41
C MET A 95 39.13 -34.78 -26.71
N SER A 96 39.80 -35.13 -25.62
CA SER A 96 41.03 -34.46 -25.15
C SER A 96 42.18 -35.46 -25.33
N PRO A 97 43.49 -35.10 -25.30
CA PRO A 97 44.17 -33.79 -25.27
C PRO A 97 45.41 -33.67 -26.23
N LYS A 98 45.89 -32.44 -26.53
CA LYS A 98 47.33 -31.98 -26.48
C LYS A 98 47.70 -30.85 -27.49
N LYS A 99 48.40 -29.85 -26.93
CA LYS A 99 49.54 -29.03 -27.42
C LYS A 99 49.52 -28.39 -28.82
N GLY A 100 49.73 -27.06 -28.84
CA GLY A 100 50.61 -26.39 -29.82
C GLY A 100 50.11 -25.07 -30.40
N TRP A 101 50.64 -23.95 -29.87
CA TRP A 101 50.97 -22.64 -30.49
C TRP A 101 50.10 -22.05 -31.64
N GLY A 102 49.58 -20.82 -31.44
CA GLY A 102 49.11 -19.93 -32.51
C GLY A 102 48.46 -18.64 -31.96
N ASN A 103 48.92 -17.49 -32.42
CA ASN A 103 48.62 -16.12 -31.94
C ASN A 103 47.32 -15.50 -32.54
N GLU A 104 46.87 -14.41 -31.88
CA GLU A 104 46.04 -13.27 -32.36
C GLU A 104 44.49 -13.26 -32.15
N PRO A 105 43.89 -12.06 -31.95
CA PRO A 105 43.35 -11.69 -30.64
C PRO A 105 41.82 -11.65 -30.57
N GLY A 106 41.33 -11.83 -29.35
CA GLY A 106 39.91 -11.79 -29.01
C GLY A 106 39.33 -10.37 -29.08
N ARG A 107 38.13 -10.27 -29.65
CA ARG A 107 37.24 -9.12 -29.44
C ARG A 107 36.71 -9.20 -28.02
N GLN A 108 37.48 -8.65 -27.10
CA GLN A 108 37.04 -8.28 -25.77
C GLN A 108 35.99 -7.19 -25.94
N MET A 109 34.73 -7.48 -25.59
CA MET A 109 33.73 -6.42 -25.40
C MET A 109 34.14 -5.64 -24.15
N ASP A 110 34.60 -4.42 -24.38
CA ASP A 110 35.13 -3.52 -23.36
C ASP A 110 33.97 -2.87 -22.59
N ILE A 111 33.90 -3.15 -21.29
CA ILE A 111 32.89 -2.65 -20.34
C ILE A 111 32.90 -1.11 -20.26
N SER A 112 33.97 -0.46 -20.73
CA SER A 112 34.14 0.99 -20.80
C SER A 112 33.21 1.68 -21.81
N GLU A 113 32.65 0.96 -22.78
CA GLU A 113 31.77 1.52 -23.83
C GLU A 113 30.35 1.81 -23.30
N ILE A 114 29.90 1.09 -22.26
CA ILE A 114 28.59 1.31 -21.60
C ILE A 114 28.59 2.61 -20.79
N SER A 115 29.73 2.97 -20.19
CA SER A 115 29.86 4.21 -19.41
C SER A 115 29.68 5.45 -20.27
N GLN A 116 30.17 5.42 -21.52
CA GLN A 116 30.06 6.55 -22.45
C GLN A 116 28.65 6.74 -23.00
N HIS A 117 27.78 5.73 -22.91
CA HIS A 117 26.38 5.86 -23.33
C HIS A 117 25.46 6.41 -22.23
N LEU A 118 25.85 6.30 -20.96
CA LEU A 118 25.06 6.81 -19.82
C LEU A 118 25.23 8.33 -19.60
N ASP A 119 26.36 8.91 -19.97
CA ASP A 119 26.57 10.39 -19.89
C ASP A 119 25.85 11.17 -21.01
N ALA A 120 25.41 10.50 -22.08
CA ALA A 120 24.76 11.14 -23.23
C ALA A 120 23.24 11.36 -23.06
N LEU A 121 22.63 10.88 -21.97
CA LEU A 121 21.19 11.09 -21.67
C LEU A 121 20.93 12.19 -20.63
N GLN A 122 21.90 13.04 -20.35
CA GLN A 122 21.75 14.16 -19.44
C GLN A 122 20.97 15.31 -20.09
N MET A 123 19.65 15.15 -20.14
CA MET A 123 18.70 16.22 -20.48
C MET A 123 18.37 17.05 -19.24
N GLY A 124 19.04 18.20 -19.12
CA GLY A 124 18.42 19.45 -18.66
C GLY A 124 18.32 19.68 -17.14
N ASP A 125 19.24 20.49 -16.64
CA ASP A 125 19.07 21.35 -15.47
C ASP A 125 17.85 22.26 -15.68
N PHE A 126 16.82 22.10 -14.84
CA PHE A 126 15.76 23.09 -14.67
C PHE A 126 15.70 23.49 -13.19
N SER A 127 16.58 24.42 -12.83
CA SER A 127 16.35 25.40 -11.78
C SER A 127 15.08 26.22 -12.10
N GLY A 128 13.92 25.67 -11.71
CA GLY A 128 12.61 26.28 -11.85
C GLY A 128 11.92 26.39 -10.50
N GLN A 129 12.11 27.53 -9.84
CA GLN A 129 11.49 27.89 -8.58
C GLN A 129 9.96 28.04 -8.76
N SER A 130 9.20 26.96 -8.55
CA SER A 130 7.73 27.01 -8.54
C SER A 130 7.23 27.28 -7.12
N LYS A 131 6.93 28.56 -6.85
CA LYS A 131 5.98 28.97 -5.82
C LYS A 131 4.69 28.15 -5.97
N PRO A 132 4.08 27.63 -4.90
CA PRO A 132 2.74 27.09 -5.00
C PRO A 132 1.79 28.27 -5.24
N VAL A 133 1.32 28.42 -6.47
CA VAL A 133 0.18 29.28 -6.78
C VAL A 133 -1.04 28.57 -6.22
N ALA A 134 -1.51 29.05 -5.08
CA ALA A 134 -2.83 28.74 -4.58
C ALA A 134 -3.86 29.27 -5.58
N THR A 135 -4.38 28.40 -6.44
CA THR A 135 -5.54 28.71 -7.28
C THR A 135 -6.77 28.66 -6.39
N SER A 136 -7.08 29.79 -5.77
CA SER A 136 -8.28 30.00 -4.97
C SER A 136 -9.52 30.04 -5.88
N LEU A 137 -10.19 28.90 -6.02
CA LEU A 137 -11.62 28.86 -6.31
C LEU A 137 -12.36 28.94 -4.96
N PRO A 138 -13.27 29.91 -4.75
CA PRO A 138 -14.04 29.99 -3.50
C PRO A 138 -15.19 28.98 -3.57
N SER A 139 -14.87 27.70 -3.44
CA SER A 139 -15.85 26.74 -2.93
C SER A 139 -15.99 27.02 -1.43
N PRO A 140 -17.21 27.01 -0.85
CA PRO A 140 -17.37 27.23 0.58
C PRO A 140 -16.53 26.18 1.29
N VAL A 141 -15.46 26.64 1.93
CA VAL A 141 -14.48 25.83 2.62
C VAL A 141 -15.26 25.06 3.68
N GLN A 142 -15.56 23.79 3.40
CA GLN A 142 -16.15 22.89 4.38
C GLN A 142 -15.09 22.75 5.47
N ALA A 143 -15.31 23.43 6.59
CA ALA A 143 -14.34 23.64 7.66
C ALA A 143 -14.04 22.34 8.43
N GLY A 144 -13.45 21.35 7.75
CA GLY A 144 -13.03 20.07 8.31
C GLY A 144 -11.73 20.14 9.11
N TRP A 145 -11.29 18.98 9.60
CA TRP A 145 -9.97 18.83 10.23
C TRP A 145 -9.03 18.04 9.33
N SER A 146 -7.80 18.53 9.18
CA SER A 146 -6.76 17.83 8.43
C SER A 146 -6.18 16.69 9.28
N CYS A 147 -6.14 15.49 8.72
CA CYS A 147 -5.54 14.35 9.40
C CYS A 147 -4.03 14.58 9.60
N PRO A 148 -3.50 14.47 10.84
CA PRO A 148 -2.06 14.63 11.09
C PRO A 148 -1.21 13.52 10.47
N LYS A 149 -1.84 12.38 10.13
CA LYS A 149 -1.18 11.24 9.48
C LYS A 149 -1.20 11.38 7.96
N CYS A 150 -2.38 11.42 7.33
CA CYS A 150 -2.48 11.37 5.86
C CYS A 150 -2.92 12.68 5.17
N THR A 151 -3.08 13.78 5.91
CA THR A 151 -3.48 15.12 5.40
C THR A 151 -4.88 15.22 4.78
N PHE A 152 -5.65 14.13 4.77
CA PHE A 152 -7.03 14.15 4.32
C PHE A 152 -7.89 15.09 5.18
N ILE A 153 -8.74 15.90 4.54
CA ILE A 153 -9.64 16.83 5.22
C ILE A 153 -10.94 16.10 5.56
N ASN A 154 -11.09 15.75 6.83
CA ASN A 154 -12.24 15.03 7.35
C ASN A 154 -13.40 15.98 7.68
N LYS A 155 -14.61 15.45 7.61
CA LYS A 155 -15.81 16.11 8.13
C LYS A 155 -15.66 16.50 9.62
N PRO A 156 -16.13 17.68 10.05
CA PRO A 156 -15.92 18.20 11.40
C PRO A 156 -16.31 17.24 12.53
N THR A 157 -17.43 16.52 12.35
CA THR A 157 -18.01 15.63 13.37
C THR A 157 -17.39 14.23 13.40
N ARG A 158 -16.41 13.91 12.52
CA ARG A 158 -15.77 12.58 12.50
C ARG A 158 -14.74 12.46 13.63
N PRO A 159 -14.85 11.45 14.52
CA PRO A 159 -13.89 11.23 15.60
C PRO A 159 -12.54 10.66 15.11
N GLY A 160 -12.51 10.02 13.94
CA GLY A 160 -11.30 9.47 13.33
C GLY A 160 -11.30 9.68 11.82
N CYS A 161 -10.10 9.59 11.24
CA CYS A 161 -9.89 9.90 9.84
C CYS A 161 -10.53 8.85 8.93
N GLU A 162 -11.27 9.29 7.92
CA GLU A 162 -11.91 8.40 6.95
C GLU A 162 -10.91 7.59 6.12
N MET A 163 -9.69 8.11 5.91
CA MET A 163 -8.68 7.50 5.04
C MET A 163 -7.69 6.60 5.78
N CYS A 164 -7.45 6.81 7.07
CA CYS A 164 -6.44 6.04 7.79
C CYS A 164 -6.78 5.74 9.26
N SER A 165 -7.99 6.09 9.69
CA SER A 165 -8.51 5.89 11.05
C SER A 165 -7.72 6.58 12.16
N THR A 166 -6.74 7.44 11.83
CA THR A 166 -6.07 8.28 12.82
C THR A 166 -7.06 9.17 13.53
N ASP A 167 -6.97 9.22 14.85
CA ASP A 167 -7.86 10.01 15.68
C ASP A 167 -7.85 11.49 15.30
N ARG A 168 -9.00 12.13 15.48
CA ARG A 168 -9.12 13.58 15.37
C ARG A 168 -8.25 14.23 16.44
N PRO A 169 -7.50 15.30 16.12
CA PRO A 169 -6.75 16.05 17.12
C PRO A 169 -7.64 16.51 18.28
N ASP A 170 -7.17 16.33 19.52
CA ASP A 170 -7.91 16.65 20.75
C ASP A 170 -8.25 18.15 20.87
N ASP A 171 -7.44 19.01 20.26
CA ASP A 171 -7.59 20.46 20.24
C ASP A 171 -8.58 20.98 19.17
N TYR A 172 -8.99 20.12 18.24
CA TYR A 172 -9.96 20.51 17.21
C TYR A 172 -11.38 20.56 17.78
N VAL A 173 -12.02 21.72 17.62
CA VAL A 173 -13.42 21.94 18.01
C VAL A 173 -14.29 22.02 16.76
N VAL A 174 -15.40 21.28 16.76
CA VAL A 174 -16.41 21.35 15.70
C VAL A 174 -16.99 22.77 15.66
N PRO A 175 -16.90 23.50 14.54
CA PRO A 175 -17.46 24.85 14.44
C PRO A 175 -18.97 24.83 14.68
N GLY A 176 -19.49 25.70 15.56
CA GLY A 176 -20.93 25.76 15.86
C GLY A 176 -21.82 26.17 14.68
N THR A 177 -21.25 26.76 13.63
CA THR A 177 -21.95 27.09 12.38
C THR A 177 -22.04 25.91 11.41
N TYR A 178 -21.38 24.78 11.70
CA TYR A 178 -21.41 23.61 10.85
C TYR A 178 -22.78 22.95 10.88
N LYS A 179 -23.32 22.66 9.70
CA LYS A 179 -24.54 21.86 9.53
C LYS A 179 -24.16 20.52 8.94
N PRO A 180 -24.24 19.42 9.70
CA PRO A 180 -24.04 18.09 9.16
C PRO A 180 -25.03 17.80 8.03
N ASP A 181 -24.59 17.09 6.99
CA ASP A 181 -25.47 16.64 5.92
C ASP A 181 -26.31 15.42 6.34
N GLU A 182 -27.25 15.02 5.47
CA GLU A 182 -28.19 13.94 5.75
C GLU A 182 -27.47 12.60 6.10
N MET A 183 -26.38 12.29 5.40
CA MET A 183 -25.61 11.07 5.65
C MET A 183 -24.89 11.12 7.01
N GLU A 184 -24.33 12.28 7.37
CA GLU A 184 -23.71 12.47 8.69
C GLU A 184 -24.73 12.36 9.83
N LEU A 185 -25.91 12.94 9.65
CA LEU A 185 -26.98 12.88 10.63
C LEU A 185 -27.43 11.43 10.87
N TRP A 186 -27.64 10.65 9.81
CA TRP A 186 -27.97 9.23 9.93
C TRP A 186 -26.91 8.45 10.69
N ARG A 187 -25.63 8.67 10.40
CA ARG A 187 -24.53 8.04 11.13
C ARG A 187 -24.55 8.39 12.62
N MET A 188 -24.73 9.67 12.95
CA MET A 188 -24.78 10.13 14.34
C MET A 188 -25.99 9.56 15.10
N GLN A 189 -27.15 9.50 14.45
CA GLN A 189 -28.38 8.92 15.02
C GLN A 189 -28.19 7.43 15.34
N GLN A 190 -27.64 6.66 14.40
CA GLN A 190 -27.37 5.23 14.59
C GLN A 190 -26.41 4.97 15.75
N GLU A 191 -25.36 5.79 15.89
CA GLU A 191 -24.41 5.70 17.00
C GLU A 191 -25.10 5.97 18.35
N GLN A 192 -25.93 7.01 18.43
CA GLN A 192 -26.69 7.35 19.63
C GLN A 192 -27.66 6.24 20.03
N GLU A 193 -28.38 5.66 19.07
CA GLU A 193 -29.29 4.54 19.29
C GLU A 193 -28.54 3.31 19.82
N GLY A 194 -27.38 2.99 19.23
CA GLY A 194 -26.53 1.90 19.70
C GLY A 194 -26.05 2.09 21.14
N ILE A 195 -25.64 3.32 21.49
CA ILE A 195 -25.24 3.68 22.86
C ILE A 195 -26.41 3.51 23.85
N LEU A 196 -27.60 3.99 23.49
CA LEU A 196 -28.80 3.84 24.33
C LEU A 196 -29.18 2.38 24.51
N GLN A 197 -29.06 1.57 23.47
CA GLN A 197 -29.36 0.14 23.51
C GLN A 197 -28.40 -0.59 24.45
N TYR A 198 -27.10 -0.28 24.40
CA TYR A 198 -26.10 -0.85 25.30
C TYR A 198 -26.38 -0.51 26.77
N GLN A 199 -26.75 0.74 27.07
CA GLN A 199 -27.07 1.18 28.44
C GLN A 199 -28.33 0.54 29.02
N GLN A 200 -29.27 0.13 28.17
CA GLN A 200 -30.52 -0.51 28.59
C GLN A 200 -30.37 -2.00 28.92
N VAL A 201 -29.21 -2.62 28.65
CA VAL A 201 -28.94 -4.00 29.06
C VAL A 201 -28.75 -4.02 30.59
N PRO A 202 -29.66 -4.66 31.36
CA PRO A 202 -29.55 -4.70 32.81
C PRO A 202 -28.39 -5.63 33.19
N GLY A 203 -27.25 -5.05 33.58
CA GLY A 203 -26.08 -5.84 34.00
C GLY A 203 -24.74 -5.11 34.14
N ALA A 204 -24.62 -3.86 33.67
CA ALA A 204 -23.35 -3.13 33.67
C ALA A 204 -23.20 -2.09 34.81
N GLY A 205 -23.84 -2.29 35.96
CA GLY A 205 -23.69 -1.39 37.11
C GLY A 205 -23.93 -2.09 38.44
N GLY A 206 -22.86 -2.31 39.22
CA GLY A 206 -22.99 -2.74 40.62
C GLY A 206 -21.90 -3.63 41.18
N GLY A 207 -20.62 -3.37 40.90
CA GLY A 207 -19.50 -4.05 41.56
C GLY A 207 -19.25 -3.55 42.99
N HIS A 208 -20.20 -3.77 43.91
CA HIS A 208 -19.93 -3.73 45.35
C HIS A 208 -20.40 -5.06 45.96
N GLY A 209 -19.46 -5.98 46.11
CA GLY A 209 -19.69 -7.27 46.75
C GLY A 209 -18.37 -7.92 47.11
N ALA A 210 -17.99 -7.81 48.37
CA ALA A 210 -16.88 -8.52 49.00
C ALA A 210 -17.03 -10.04 48.80
N GLY A 211 -15.91 -10.75 48.59
CA GLY A 211 -15.95 -12.22 48.63
C GLY A 211 -14.73 -12.92 48.04
N THR A 212 -13.74 -13.17 48.90
CA THR A 212 -12.80 -14.32 48.87
C THR A 212 -11.96 -14.57 47.62
N ARG A 213 -10.67 -14.21 47.70
CA ARG A 213 -9.60 -14.86 46.94
C ARG A 213 -9.44 -16.31 47.41
N GLN A 214 -9.54 -17.27 46.50
CA GLN A 214 -8.89 -18.57 46.66
C GLN A 214 -7.61 -18.60 45.81
N PRO A 215 -6.49 -19.12 46.32
CA PRO A 215 -5.25 -19.26 45.56
C PRO A 215 -5.27 -20.54 44.72
N TRP A 216 -4.78 -20.44 43.49
CA TRP A 216 -4.51 -21.59 42.63
C TRP A 216 -3.24 -22.30 43.12
N GLY A 217 -3.33 -23.60 43.36
CA GLY A 217 -2.21 -24.49 43.63
C GLY A 217 -2.56 -25.92 43.25
N GLY A 218 -1.70 -26.56 42.45
CA GLY A 218 -1.81 -27.95 42.01
C GLY A 218 -1.35 -28.13 40.58
#